data_AF-A0A8S3JJ86-F1
#
_entry.id   AF-A0A8S3JJ86-F1
#
_cell.length_a   1.000
_cell.length_b   1.000
_cell.length_c   1.000
_cell.angle_alpha   90.00
_cell.angle_beta   90.00
_cell.angle_gamma   90.00
#
_symmetry.space_group_name_H-M   'P 1'
#
loop_
_entity.id
_entity.type
_entity.pdbx_description
1 polymer ?
#
loop_
_entity_poly.entity_id
_entity_poly.type
_entity_poly.pdbx_seq_one_letter_code
_entity_poly.pdbx_strand_id
1 'polypeptide(L)'
;LFSNLLIERLSASSSIDFEFGDPLPLNDYFSIIDRHYELRVECEQINSTLEISSKQFRAIQKRLLSKFKDKTPSLLDNLDILLENTNQQILALADRYEQSRYELNRCSHDLSCATKLICLLLKISVSLSNDNAQLLNAILSPVTSDDNEQ
;
A
#
# COMPACT_ATOMS: atom_id res chain seq x y z
N LEU A 1 -6.62 -13.19 -14.67
CA LEU A 1 -5.65 -13.89 -15.57
C LEU A 1 -6.32 -15.04 -16.32
N PHE A 2 -6.97 -16.00 -15.64
CA PHE A 2 -7.68 -17.11 -16.30
C PHE A 2 -8.80 -16.63 -17.24
N SER A 3 -9.62 -15.66 -16.81
CA SER A 3 -10.70 -15.08 -17.61
C SER A 3 -10.21 -14.47 -18.93
N ASN A 4 -9.19 -13.60 -18.88
CA ASN A 4 -8.59 -12.99 -20.08
C ASN A 4 -8.08 -14.05 -21.07
N LEU A 5 -7.35 -15.04 -20.55
CA LEU A 5 -6.73 -16.09 -21.37
C LEU A 5 -7.78 -17.02 -21.98
N LEU A 6 -8.88 -17.29 -21.26
CA LEU A 6 -10.00 -18.09 -21.75
C LEU A 6 -10.76 -17.37 -22.88
N ILE A 7 -11.03 -16.08 -22.74
CA ILE A 7 -11.69 -15.27 -23.78
C ILE A 7 -10.80 -15.16 -25.03
N GLU A 8 -9.50 -14.93 -24.85
CA GLU A 8 -8.53 -14.87 -25.95
C GLU A 8 -8.44 -16.22 -26.69
N ARG A 9 -8.40 -17.34 -25.96
CA ARG A 9 -8.32 -18.67 -26.56
C ARG A 9 -9.60 -19.08 -27.28
N LEU A 10 -10.77 -18.78 -26.72
CA LEU A 10 -12.05 -19.18 -27.30
C LEU A 10 -12.46 -18.32 -28.50
N SER A 11 -12.14 -17.02 -28.49
CA SER A 11 -12.33 -16.14 -29.65
C SER A 11 -11.38 -16.48 -30.81
N ALA A 12 -10.19 -17.02 -30.51
CA ALA A 12 -9.24 -17.49 -31.52
C ALA A 12 -9.62 -18.84 -32.14
N SER A 13 -10.30 -19.73 -31.40
CA SER A 13 -10.69 -21.06 -31.90
C SER A 13 -12.06 -21.09 -32.59
N SER A 14 -12.91 -20.11 -32.32
CA SER A 14 -14.31 -20.09 -32.76
C SER A 14 -14.85 -18.67 -32.72
N SER A 15 -15.63 -18.26 -33.73
CA SER A 15 -16.24 -16.93 -33.82
C SER A 15 -17.44 -16.81 -32.86
N ILE A 16 -17.16 -16.86 -31.56
CA ILE A 16 -18.15 -16.79 -30.47
C ILE A 16 -18.07 -15.40 -29.86
N ASP A 17 -19.21 -14.70 -29.87
CA ASP A 17 -19.38 -13.44 -29.16
C ASP A 17 -19.69 -13.71 -27.69
N PHE A 18 -19.01 -12.99 -26.80
CA PHE A 18 -19.22 -13.07 -25.36
C PHE A 18 -20.10 -11.90 -24.93
N GLU A 19 -21.16 -12.19 -24.17
CA GLU A 19 -21.98 -11.18 -23.51
C GLU A 19 -21.92 -11.40 -22.00
N PHE A 20 -21.80 -10.31 -21.25
CA PHE A 20 -21.87 -10.34 -19.78
C PHE A 20 -23.21 -9.75 -19.35
N GLY A 21 -24.12 -10.60 -18.88
CA GLY A 21 -25.48 -10.22 -18.52
C GLY A 21 -25.68 -9.77 -17.08
N ASP A 22 -24.68 -9.96 -16.21
CA ASP A 22 -24.74 -9.55 -14.81
C ASP A 22 -24.27 -8.10 -14.61
N PRO A 23 -24.70 -7.43 -13.52
CA PRO A 23 -24.14 -6.13 -13.16
C PRO A 23 -22.65 -6.26 -12.84
N LEU A 24 -21.86 -5.27 -13.24
CA LEU A 24 -20.43 -5.22 -12.92
C LEU A 24 -20.23 -5.26 -11.39
N PRO A 25 -19.24 -6.03 -10.88
CA PRO A 25 -18.94 -6.14 -9.45
C PRO A 25 -18.20 -4.89 -8.94
N LEU A 26 -18.82 -3.72 -9.11
CA LEU A 26 -18.21 -2.43 -8.74
C LEU A 26 -18.10 -2.26 -7.23
N ASN A 27 -19.00 -2.88 -6.45
CA ASN A 27 -18.95 -2.80 -5.00
C ASN A 27 -17.68 -3.43 -4.44
N ASP A 28 -17.37 -4.66 -4.88
CA ASP A 28 -16.14 -5.36 -4.51
C ASP A 28 -14.91 -4.59 -5.00
N TYR A 29 -14.96 -4.02 -6.21
CA TYR A 29 -13.87 -3.20 -6.75
C TYR A 29 -13.60 -1.95 -5.90
N PHE A 30 -14.64 -1.20 -5.53
CA PHE A 30 -14.50 -0.02 -4.68
C PHE A 30 -14.01 -0.38 -3.28
N SER A 31 -14.42 -1.52 -2.72
CA SER A 31 -13.89 -1.98 -1.43
C SER A 31 -12.38 -2.22 -1.44
N ILE A 32 -11.83 -2.71 -2.56
CA ILE A 32 -10.38 -2.91 -2.73
C ILE A 32 -9.68 -1.55 -2.85
N ILE A 33 -10.29 -0.57 -3.54
CA ILE A 33 -9.76 0.79 -3.64
C ILE A 33 -9.69 1.45 -2.26
N ASP A 34 -10.78 1.36 -1.50
CA ASP A 34 -10.87 1.94 -0.15
C ASP A 34 -9.82 1.30 0.77
N ARG A 35 -9.70 -0.03 0.76
CA ARG A 35 -8.67 -0.75 1.54
C ARG A 35 -7.25 -0.32 1.15
N HIS A 36 -6.97 -0.17 -0.14
CA HIS A 36 -5.67 0.29 -0.62
C HIS A 36 -5.37 1.70 -0.12
N TYR A 37 -6.35 2.60 -0.18
CA TYR A 37 -6.21 3.97 0.33
C TYR A 37 -5.95 4.00 1.84
N GLU A 38 -6.72 3.24 2.62
CA GLU A 38 -6.53 3.14 4.07
C GLU A 38 -5.12 2.67 4.43
N LEU A 39 -4.60 1.65 3.75
CA LEU A 39 -3.24 1.15 3.96
C LEU A 39 -2.16 2.19 3.62
N ARG A 40 -2.36 3.01 2.58
CA ARG A 40 -1.45 4.12 2.26
C ARG A 40 -1.42 5.15 3.38
N VAL A 41 -2.60 5.56 3.86
CA VAL A 41 -2.73 6.50 4.97
C VAL A 41 -2.09 5.95 6.24
N GLU A 42 -2.31 4.67 6.56
CA GLU A 42 -1.68 4.01 7.71
C GLU A 42 -0.15 4.00 7.60
N CYS A 43 0.41 3.62 6.44
CA CYS A 43 1.85 3.67 6.19
C CYS A 43 2.42 5.06 6.44
N GLU A 44 1.76 6.11 5.94
CA GLU A 44 2.19 7.50 6.11
C GLU A 44 2.17 7.93 7.58
N GLN A 45 1.11 7.58 8.32
CA GLN A 45 0.98 7.88 9.75
C GLN A 45 2.06 7.18 10.59
N ILE A 46 2.33 5.90 10.31
CA ILE A 46 3.38 5.15 11.01
C ILE A 46 4.74 5.78 10.71
N ASN A 47 5.02 6.12 9.44
CA ASN A 47 6.28 6.75 9.04
C ASN A 47 6.48 8.11 9.72
N SER A 48 5.45 8.96 9.76
CA SER A 48 5.49 10.25 10.47
C SER A 48 5.78 10.08 11.97
N THR A 49 5.14 9.09 12.60
CA THR A 49 5.37 8.77 14.01
C THR A 49 6.81 8.28 14.25
N LEU A 50 7.32 7.43 13.35
CA LEU A 50 8.69 6.92 13.42
C LEU A 50 9.72 8.05 13.27
N GLU A 51 9.47 9.04 12.40
CA GLU A 51 10.32 10.22 12.27
C GLU A 51 10.37 11.04 13.57
N ILE A 52 9.22 11.24 14.22
CA ILE A 52 9.13 11.93 15.51
C ILE A 52 9.88 11.15 16.60
N SER A 53 9.63 9.85 16.74
CA SER A 53 10.30 8.99 17.73
C SER A 53 11.81 8.95 17.50
N SER A 54 12.29 8.90 16.26
CA SER A 54 13.72 8.95 15.92
C SER A 54 14.37 10.28 16.35
N LYS A 55 13.70 11.42 16.13
CA LYS A 55 14.15 12.72 16.63
C LYS A 55 14.23 12.76 18.16
N GLN A 56 13.21 12.22 18.84
CA GLN A 56 13.19 12.12 20.31
C GLN A 56 14.34 11.25 20.83
N PHE A 57 14.54 10.07 20.25
CA PHE A 57 15.62 9.16 20.61
C PHE A 57 16.99 9.85 20.51
N ARG A 58 17.25 10.55 19.39
CA ARG A 58 18.50 11.30 19.20
C ARG A 58 18.67 12.44 20.22
N ALA A 59 17.58 13.11 20.60
CA ALA A 59 17.64 14.16 21.62
C ALA A 59 17.99 13.59 23.00
N ILE A 60 17.40 12.44 23.36
CA ILE A 60 17.70 11.72 24.62
C ILE A 60 19.17 11.28 24.64
N GLN A 61 19.66 10.66 23.56
CA GLN A 61 21.07 10.27 23.43
C GLN A 61 22.03 11.45 23.62
N LYS A 62 21.76 12.61 22.98
CA LYS A 62 22.58 13.82 23.16
C LYS A 62 22.58 14.29 24.61
N ARG A 63 21.42 14.27 25.29
CA ARG A 63 21.29 14.68 26.68
C ARG A 63 22.04 13.75 27.63
N LEU A 64 21.98 12.44 27.39
CA LEU A 64 22.77 11.44 28.12
C LEU A 64 24.27 11.69 27.95
N LEU A 65 24.74 11.89 26.71
CA LEU A 65 26.15 12.17 26.45
C LEU A 65 26.66 13.45 27.13
N SER A 66 25.85 14.52 27.14
CA SER A 66 26.19 15.74 27.88
C SER A 66 26.29 15.48 29.37
N LYS A 67 25.36 14.72 29.95
CA LYS A 67 25.37 14.40 31.38
C LYS A 67 26.50 13.46 31.79
N PHE A 68 26.89 12.51 30.95
CA PHE A 68 28.08 11.67 31.19
C PHE A 68 29.39 12.48 31.24
N LYS A 69 29.44 13.65 30.59
CA LYS A 69 30.58 14.57 30.65
C LYS A 69 30.58 15.43 31.91
N ASP A 70 29.43 15.64 32.55
CA ASP A 70 29.31 16.43 33.77
C ASP A 70 29.74 15.58 34.99
N LYS A 71 30.69 16.09 35.78
CA LYS A 71 31.23 15.40 36.97
C LYS A 71 30.26 15.34 38.16
N THR A 72 29.00 15.72 37.99
CA THR A 72 28.01 15.78 39.07
C THR A 72 27.12 14.52 39.07
N PRO A 73 26.97 13.84 40.21
CA PRO A 73 26.19 12.60 40.31
C PRO A 73 24.69 12.94 40.29
N SER A 74 24.12 13.19 39.12
CA SER A 74 22.66 13.27 38.96
C SER A 74 22.11 11.88 38.62
N LEU A 75 20.94 11.53 39.16
CA LEU A 75 20.23 10.27 38.91
C LEU A 75 19.99 10.08 37.40
N LEU A 76 20.81 9.25 36.75
CA LEU A 76 20.76 8.93 35.31
C LEU A 76 19.62 7.97 34.96
N ASP A 77 19.12 7.22 35.95
CA ASP A 77 18.12 6.15 35.79
C ASP A 77 16.91 6.54 34.92
N ASN A 78 16.36 7.74 35.11
CA ASN A 78 15.14 8.15 34.39
C ASN A 78 15.38 8.38 32.90
N LEU A 79 16.58 8.81 32.49
CA LEU A 79 16.90 9.03 31.08
C LEU A 79 17.28 7.72 30.38
N ASP A 80 17.92 6.79 31.09
CA ASP A 80 18.25 5.47 30.56
C ASP A 80 16.98 4.65 30.32
N ILE A 81 16.02 4.67 31.27
CA ILE A 81 14.69 4.06 31.10
C ILE A 81 13.94 4.71 29.92
N LEU A 82 13.97 6.04 29.80
CA LEU A 82 13.32 6.74 28.69
C LEU A 82 13.95 6.37 27.33
N LEU A 83 15.28 6.23 27.28
CA LEU A 83 15.99 5.80 26.09
C LEU A 83 15.58 4.40 25.67
N GLU A 84 15.55 3.46 26.62
CA GLU A 84 15.14 2.08 26.37
C GLU A 84 13.70 2.00 25.85
N ASN A 85 12.77 2.68 26.51
CA ASN A 85 11.37 2.73 26.08
C ASN A 85 11.21 3.32 24.67
N THR A 86 11.94 4.40 24.37
CA THR A 86 11.89 5.03 23.03
C THR A 86 12.48 4.11 21.97
N ASN A 87 13.54 3.36 22.29
CA ASN A 87 14.11 2.36 21.39
C ASN A 87 13.12 1.23 21.08
N GLN A 88 12.50 0.66 22.13
CA GLN A 88 11.47 -0.37 21.98
C GLN A 88 10.28 0.13 21.14
N GLN A 89 9.86 1.39 21.34
CA GLN A 89 8.82 2.02 20.53
C GLN A 89 9.23 2.10 19.05
N ILE A 90 10.45 2.54 18.75
CA ILE A 90 10.95 2.62 17.36
C ILE A 90 10.95 1.25 16.70
N LEU A 91 11.42 0.21 17.39
CA LEU A 91 11.41 -1.17 16.88
C LEU A 91 9.99 -1.64 16.58
N ALA A 92 9.06 -1.45 17.52
CA ALA A 92 7.65 -1.82 17.31
C ALA A 92 7.00 -1.04 16.15
N LEU A 93 7.34 0.25 15.98
CA LEU A 93 6.85 1.05 14.85
C LEU A 93 7.45 0.58 13.52
N ALA A 94 8.73 0.19 13.50
CA ALA A 94 9.39 -0.34 12.31
C ALA A 94 8.77 -1.66 11.86
N ASP A 95 8.54 -2.60 12.79
CA ASP A 95 7.88 -3.88 12.52
C ASP A 95 6.46 -3.66 11.95
N ARG A 96 5.69 -2.75 12.57
CA ARG A 96 4.35 -2.39 12.08
C ARG A 96 4.39 -1.73 10.71
N TYR A 97 5.37 -0.87 10.45
CA TYR A 97 5.55 -0.23 9.15
C TYR A 97 5.83 -1.27 8.06
N GLU A 98 6.71 -2.24 8.33
CA GLU A 98 7.03 -3.32 7.39
C GLU A 98 5.79 -4.18 7.08
N GLN A 99 5.03 -4.55 8.11
CA GLN A 99 3.77 -5.30 7.95
C GLN A 99 2.75 -4.52 7.11
N SER A 100 2.52 -3.25 7.42
CA SER A 100 1.58 -2.40 6.67
C SER A 100 2.03 -2.20 5.21
N ARG A 101 3.33 -2.03 4.97
CA ARG A 101 3.90 -1.96 3.60
C ARG A 101 3.74 -3.27 2.83
N TYR A 102 3.92 -4.41 3.51
CA TYR A 102 3.67 -5.72 2.90
C TYR A 102 2.20 -5.89 2.50
N GLU A 103 1.27 -5.52 3.38
CA GLU A 103 -0.16 -5.54 3.08
C GLU A 103 -0.55 -4.59 1.95
N LEU A 104 0.02 -3.37 1.93
CA LEU A 104 -0.19 -2.39 0.89
C LEU A 104 0.23 -2.93 -0.48
N ASN A 105 1.43 -3.53 -0.57
CA ASN A 105 1.93 -4.10 -1.82
C ASN A 105 1.02 -5.24 -2.32
N ARG A 106 0.57 -6.10 -1.41
CA ARG A 106 -0.41 -7.15 -1.75
C ARG A 106 -1.72 -6.55 -2.26
N CYS A 107 -2.26 -5.55 -1.55
CA CYS A 107 -3.49 -4.86 -1.94
C CYS A 107 -3.35 -4.14 -3.29
N SER A 108 -2.16 -3.61 -3.60
CA SER A 108 -1.83 -2.99 -4.89
C SER A 108 -1.89 -4.02 -6.03
N HIS A 109 -1.35 -5.22 -5.81
CA HIS A 109 -1.49 -6.32 -6.76
C HIS A 109 -2.95 -6.76 -6.95
N ASP A 110 -3.72 -6.85 -5.87
CA ASP A 110 -5.15 -7.18 -5.91
C ASP A 110 -5.93 -6.11 -6.69
N LEU A 111 -5.65 -4.82 -6.45
CA LEU A 111 -6.25 -3.69 -7.16
C LEU A 111 -5.89 -3.70 -8.65
N SER A 112 -4.63 -4.00 -9.00
CA SER A 112 -4.19 -4.17 -10.39
C SER A 112 -5.00 -5.25 -11.12
N CYS A 113 -5.17 -6.39 -10.45
CA CYS A 113 -5.92 -7.53 -11.00
C CYS A 113 -7.41 -7.21 -11.15
N ALA A 114 -8.00 -6.60 -10.12
CA ALA A 114 -9.40 -6.21 -10.12
C ALA A 114 -9.69 -5.15 -11.19
N THR A 115 -8.81 -4.16 -11.35
CA THR A 115 -8.91 -3.13 -12.39
C THR A 115 -8.89 -3.74 -13.79
N LYS A 116 -7.93 -4.66 -14.05
CA LYS A 116 -7.87 -5.38 -15.33
C LYS A 116 -9.13 -6.20 -15.59
N LEU A 117 -9.71 -6.81 -14.56
CA LEU A 117 -10.96 -7.57 -14.67
C LEU A 117 -12.15 -6.65 -14.98
N ILE A 118 -12.28 -5.52 -14.30
CA ILE A 118 -13.34 -4.54 -14.56
C ILE A 118 -13.23 -3.98 -15.99
N CYS A 119 -12.02 -3.64 -16.46
CA CYS A 119 -11.79 -3.22 -17.84
C CYS A 119 -12.23 -4.29 -18.86
N LEU A 120 -11.95 -5.57 -18.58
CA LEU A 120 -12.38 -6.68 -19.44
C LEU A 120 -13.91 -6.80 -19.46
N LEU A 121 -14.56 -6.78 -18.29
CA LEU A 121 -16.01 -6.90 -18.19
C LEU A 121 -16.71 -5.71 -18.85
N LEU A 122 -16.17 -4.50 -18.73
CA LEU A 122 -16.64 -3.31 -19.45
C LEU A 122 -16.51 -3.47 -20.97
N LYS A 123 -15.38 -4.02 -21.43
CA LYS A 123 -15.17 -4.27 -22.86
C LYS A 123 -16.22 -5.21 -23.43
N ILE A 124 -16.57 -6.26 -22.69
CA ILE A 124 -17.51 -7.31 -23.12
C ILE A 124 -18.97 -6.85 -22.98
N SER A 125 -19.31 -6.18 -21.87
CA SER A 125 -20.69 -5.74 -21.60
C SER A 125 -21.19 -4.63 -22.53
N VAL A 126 -20.29 -3.75 -22.99
CA VAL A 126 -20.64 -2.58 -23.81
C VAL A 126 -20.06 -2.67 -25.23
N SER A 127 -19.43 -3.80 -25.59
CA SER A 127 -18.75 -4.01 -26.88
C SER A 127 -17.81 -2.84 -27.25
N LEU A 128 -16.99 -2.39 -26.28
CA LEU A 128 -16.10 -1.25 -26.49
C LEU A 128 -15.13 -1.53 -27.64
N SER A 129 -14.90 -0.51 -28.48
CA SER A 129 -13.80 -0.51 -29.44
C SER A 129 -12.45 -0.67 -28.72
N ASN A 130 -11.48 -1.26 -29.42
CA ASN A 130 -10.14 -1.46 -28.86
C ASN A 130 -9.49 -0.13 -28.42
N ASP A 131 -9.77 0.97 -29.11
CA ASP A 131 -9.24 2.31 -28.78
C ASP A 131 -9.81 2.82 -27.45
N ASN A 132 -11.12 2.67 -27.22
CA ASN A 132 -11.75 3.07 -25.96
C ASN A 132 -11.30 2.18 -24.80
N ALA A 133 -11.05 0.90 -25.04
CA ALA A 133 -10.50 -0.02 -24.05
C ALA A 133 -9.05 0.32 -23.68
N GLN A 134 -8.23 0.77 -24.64
CA GLN A 134 -6.88 1.26 -24.35
C GLN A 134 -6.90 2.55 -23.53
N LEU A 135 -7.78 3.48 -23.88
CA LEU A 135 -7.98 4.73 -23.14
C LEU A 135 -8.42 4.46 -21.69
N LEU A 136 -9.37 3.54 -21.49
CA LEU A 136 -9.83 3.13 -20.17
C LEU A 136 -8.70 2.53 -19.32
N ASN A 137 -7.87 1.66 -19.91
CA ASN A 137 -6.70 1.11 -19.22
C ASN A 137 -5.63 2.16 -18.89
N ALA A 138 -5.51 3.20 -19.71
CA ALA A 138 -4.60 4.31 -19.44
C ALA A 138 -5.10 5.20 -18.29
N ILE A 139 -6.41 5.46 -18.22
CA ILE A 139 -7.02 6.23 -17.12
C ILE A 139 -6.95 5.46 -15.80
N LEU A 140 -7.28 4.18 -15.82
CA LEU A 140 -7.34 3.35 -14.62
C LEU A 140 -5.98 2.72 -14.26
N SER A 141 -4.87 3.22 -14.84
CA SER A 141 -3.53 2.62 -14.84
C SER A 141 -3.32 1.53 -13.78
N PRO A 142 -3.28 0.24 -14.16
CA PRO A 142 -3.26 -0.89 -13.24
C PRO A 142 -1.89 -1.10 -12.57
N VAL A 143 -0.99 -0.12 -12.62
CA VAL A 143 0.33 -0.18 -12.00
C VAL A 143 0.38 0.87 -10.90
N THR A 144 -0.08 0.48 -9.71
CA THR A 144 0.09 1.22 -8.46
C THR A 144 1.42 0.80 -7.84
N SER A 145 2.55 1.14 -8.48
CA SER A 145 3.84 1.04 -7.77
C SER A 145 3.85 2.13 -6.71
N ASP A 146 3.47 1.77 -5.47
CA ASP A 146 3.60 2.64 -4.29
C ASP A 146 5.06 2.74 -3.82
N ASP A 147 6.00 2.75 -4.77
CA ASP A 147 7.40 3.08 -4.52
C ASP A 147 7.42 4.58 -4.24
N ASN A 148 7.55 4.90 -2.96
CA ASN A 148 7.47 6.24 -2.39
C ASN A 148 8.64 7.14 -2.81
N GLU A 149 8.78 7.44 -4.10
CA GLU A 149 9.66 8.50 -4.64
C GLU A 149 8.99 9.23 -5.82
N GLN A 150 7.77 9.74 -5.63
CA GLN A 150 7.20 10.82 -6.46
C GLN A 150 6.83 12.01 -5.61
#